data_AF-A0A1Q5QVE2-F1
#
_entry.id   AF-A0A1Q5QVE2-F1
#
_cell.length_a   1.000
_cell.length_b   1.000
_cell.length_c   1.000
_cell.angle_alpha   90.00
_cell.angle_beta   90.00
_cell.angle_gamma   90.00
#
_symmetry.space_group_name_H-M   'P 1'
#
loop_
_entity.id
_entity.type
_entity.pdbx_description
1 polymer ?
#
loop_
_entity_poly.entity_id
_entity_poly.type
_entity_poly.pdbx_seq_one_letter_code
_entity_poly.pdbx_strand_id
1 'polypeptide(L)'
;MNGYRRVEVFFKVLRRFLSRAGSQAWSRFSAELGPKEKVALSNQLYFCIEPSGFTLMSVGAGEIQSMKLSVDDTKRIFSSIKQACDGRDIVGISVGELSWTTDARLKSNPEKITIKFNGPLGITREIAKREDVANAIAQFTYRFGLR
;
A
#
# COMPACT_ATOMS: atom_id res chain seq x y z
N MET A 1 -26.89 -27.63 -12.36
CA MET A 1 -25.99 -26.48 -12.63
C MET A 1 -26.70 -25.17 -12.27
N ASN A 2 -26.50 -24.61 -11.08
CA ASN A 2 -27.00 -23.25 -10.75
C ASN A 2 -26.37 -22.61 -9.49
N GLY A 3 -25.09 -22.93 -9.18
CA GLY A 3 -24.38 -22.39 -8.01
C GLY A 3 -23.52 -21.14 -8.29
N TYR A 4 -23.04 -20.98 -9.53
CA TYR A 4 -22.03 -19.97 -9.87
C TYR A 4 -22.59 -18.54 -10.05
N ARG A 5 -23.90 -18.40 -10.31
CA ARG A 5 -24.51 -17.09 -10.61
C ARG A 5 -24.78 -16.22 -9.36
N ARG A 6 -24.93 -16.82 -8.17
CA ARG A 6 -25.21 -16.07 -6.92
C ARG A 6 -23.96 -15.44 -6.30
N VAL A 7 -22.79 -16.07 -6.47
CA VAL A 7 -21.53 -15.61 -5.90
C VAL A 7 -21.04 -14.33 -6.59
N GLU A 8 -21.13 -14.25 -7.92
CA GLU A 8 -20.75 -13.04 -8.67
C GLU A 8 -21.60 -11.81 -8.31
N VAL A 9 -22.91 -11.98 -8.09
CA VAL A 9 -23.81 -10.88 -7.72
C VAL A 9 -23.48 -10.34 -6.33
N PHE A 10 -23.14 -11.23 -5.38
CA PHE A 10 -22.71 -10.82 -4.04
C PHE A 10 -21.41 -10.00 -4.08
N PHE A 11 -20.40 -10.42 -4.85
CA PHE A 11 -19.17 -9.64 -5.01
C PHE A 11 -19.40 -8.30 -5.71
N LYS A 12 -20.32 -8.23 -6.67
CA LYS A 12 -20.64 -6.99 -7.40
C LYS A 12 -21.36 -5.96 -6.51
N VAL A 13 -22.23 -6.41 -5.61
CA VAL A 13 -22.93 -5.55 -4.65
C VAL A 13 -22.00 -5.14 -3.50
N LEU A 14 -21.15 -6.04 -3.00
CA LEU A 14 -20.16 -5.73 -1.96
C LEU A 14 -19.11 -4.71 -2.45
N ARG A 15 -18.64 -4.84 -3.70
CA ARG A 15 -17.78 -3.83 -4.35
C ARG A 15 -18.47 -2.47 -4.43
N ARG A 16 -19.75 -2.42 -4.79
CA ARG A 16 -20.53 -1.17 -4.93
C ARG A 16 -20.81 -0.48 -3.60
N PHE A 17 -20.98 -1.25 -2.52
CA PHE A 17 -21.20 -0.68 -1.19
C PHE A 17 -19.91 -0.23 -0.51
N LEU A 18 -18.81 -0.99 -0.65
CA LEU A 18 -17.49 -0.58 -0.15
C LEU A 18 -16.92 0.61 -0.94
N SER A 19 -17.13 0.65 -2.26
CA SER A 19 -16.66 1.76 -3.10
C SER A 19 -17.41 3.06 -2.85
N ARG A 20 -18.70 3.03 -2.48
CA ARG A 20 -19.47 4.25 -2.21
C ARG A 20 -19.05 4.95 -0.92
N ALA A 21 -18.83 4.19 0.15
CA ALA A 21 -18.35 4.75 1.42
C ALA A 21 -16.89 5.24 1.31
N GLY A 22 -16.03 4.49 0.60
CA GLY A 22 -14.67 4.91 0.31
C GLY A 22 -14.61 6.15 -0.60
N SER A 23 -15.47 6.23 -1.63
CA SER A 23 -15.51 7.32 -2.60
C SER A 23 -15.89 8.67 -2.00
N GLN A 24 -16.87 8.72 -1.08
CA GLN A 24 -17.25 9.99 -0.44
C GLN A 24 -16.16 10.51 0.50
N ALA A 25 -15.58 9.65 1.34
CA ALA A 25 -14.46 10.03 2.19
C ALA A 25 -13.23 10.46 1.36
N TRP A 26 -12.98 9.74 0.26
CA TRP A 26 -11.91 10.05 -0.68
C TRP A 26 -12.13 11.38 -1.41
N SER A 27 -13.35 11.68 -1.85
CA SER A 27 -13.67 12.93 -2.55
C SER A 27 -13.41 14.16 -1.69
N ARG A 28 -13.75 14.10 -0.39
CA ARG A 28 -13.45 15.16 0.58
C ARG A 28 -11.95 15.31 0.80
N PHE A 29 -11.27 14.18 1.00
CA PHE A 29 -9.82 14.16 1.18
C PHE A 29 -9.07 14.73 -0.03
N SER A 30 -9.49 14.38 -1.26
CA SER A 30 -8.87 14.88 -2.49
C SER A 30 -9.03 16.38 -2.70
N ALA A 31 -10.08 17.00 -2.15
CA ALA A 31 -10.33 18.42 -2.26
C ALA A 31 -9.44 19.27 -1.32
N GLU A 32 -8.84 18.64 -0.29
CA GLU A 32 -8.01 19.29 0.72
C GLU A 32 -6.49 19.15 0.45
N LEU A 33 -6.09 18.50 -0.65
CA LEU A 33 -4.69 18.23 -0.95
C LEU A 33 -3.95 19.50 -1.43
N GLY A 34 -3.07 20.02 -0.57
CA GLY A 34 -2.00 20.96 -0.94
C GLY A 34 -0.84 20.29 -1.70
N PRO A 35 0.36 20.91 -1.81
CA PRO A 35 1.47 20.40 -2.63
C PRO A 35 1.77 18.92 -2.32
N LYS A 36 1.82 18.10 -3.40
CA LYS A 36 1.98 16.63 -3.45
C LYS A 36 2.40 16.00 -2.11
N GLU A 37 1.41 15.65 -1.29
CA GLU A 37 1.64 14.94 -0.04
C GLU A 37 2.15 13.52 -0.31
N LYS A 38 3.05 13.03 0.56
CA LYS A 38 3.66 11.70 0.43
C LYS A 38 3.63 10.93 1.74
N VAL A 39 3.46 9.61 1.64
CA VAL A 39 3.66 8.65 2.74
C VAL A 39 4.93 7.86 2.43
N ALA A 40 6.01 8.14 3.17
CA ALA A 40 7.33 7.60 2.88
C ALA A 40 7.64 6.37 3.73
N LEU A 41 7.97 5.25 3.08
CA LEU A 41 8.54 4.06 3.74
C LEU A 41 10.06 4.20 3.88
N SER A 42 10.69 4.89 2.94
CA SER A 42 12.08 5.35 2.99
C SER A 42 12.25 6.58 2.07
N ASN A 43 13.46 7.10 1.98
CA ASN A 43 13.79 8.15 1.01
C ASN A 43 13.65 7.70 -0.45
N GLN A 44 13.79 6.39 -0.70
CA GLN A 44 13.77 5.81 -2.03
C GLN A 44 12.44 5.12 -2.37
N LEU A 45 11.55 4.93 -1.39
CA LEU A 45 10.28 4.25 -1.56
C LEU A 45 9.16 4.98 -0.82
N TYR A 46 8.23 5.57 -1.58
CA TYR A 46 7.15 6.37 -1.02
C TYR A 46 5.90 6.35 -1.91
N PHE A 47 4.75 6.67 -1.31
CA PHE A 47 3.48 6.81 -2.01
C PHE A 47 3.12 8.28 -2.08
N CYS A 48 3.03 8.83 -3.28
CA CYS A 48 2.42 10.13 -3.52
C CYS A 48 0.91 9.99 -3.47
N ILE A 49 0.26 10.92 -2.78
CA ILE A 49 -1.19 11.01 -2.70
C ILE A 49 -1.67 11.87 -3.87
N GLU A 50 -2.62 11.35 -4.64
CA GLU A 50 -3.22 12.05 -5.77
C GLU A 50 -4.75 12.04 -5.68
N PRO A 51 -5.47 12.97 -6.33
CA PRO A 51 -6.93 12.95 -6.33
C PRO A 51 -7.54 11.63 -6.83
N SER A 52 -6.84 10.92 -7.71
CA SER A 52 -7.30 9.67 -8.32
C SER A 52 -6.86 8.39 -7.58
N GLY A 53 -6.03 8.50 -6.55
CA GLY A 53 -5.48 7.34 -5.83
C GLY A 53 -4.08 7.63 -5.29
N PHE A 54 -3.17 6.68 -5.50
CA PHE A 54 -1.78 6.82 -5.10
C PHE A 54 -0.86 6.56 -6.28
N THR A 55 0.30 7.20 -6.26
CA THR A 55 1.41 6.84 -7.13
C THR A 55 2.54 6.30 -6.26
N LEU A 56 2.85 5.01 -6.41
CA LEU A 56 4.04 4.41 -5.79
C LEU A 56 5.27 4.91 -6.56
N MET A 57 6.19 5.50 -5.82
CA MET A 57 7.47 6.01 -6.31
C MET A 57 8.59 5.13 -5.78
N SER A 58 9.45 4.66 -6.68
CA SER A 58 10.68 3.93 -6.38
C SER A 58 11.84 4.65 -7.03
N VAL A 59 12.90 4.90 -6.28
CA VAL A 59 14.09 5.58 -6.77
C VAL A 59 15.27 4.63 -6.61
N GLY A 60 15.82 4.16 -7.72
CA GLY A 60 16.87 3.15 -7.75
C GLY A 60 17.84 3.39 -8.90
N ALA A 61 19.14 3.19 -8.66
CA ALA A 61 20.20 3.35 -9.67
C ALA A 61 20.19 4.70 -10.43
N GLY A 62 19.68 5.77 -9.82
CA GLY A 62 19.57 7.10 -10.45
C GLY A 62 18.31 7.29 -11.31
N GLU A 63 17.47 6.27 -11.43
CA GLU A 63 16.20 6.34 -12.14
C GLU A 63 15.02 6.44 -11.16
N ILE A 64 14.03 7.25 -11.54
CA ILE A 64 12.76 7.35 -10.82
C ILE A 64 11.74 6.53 -11.60
N GLN A 65 11.19 5.52 -10.94
CA GLN A 65 10.13 4.68 -11.47
C GLN A 65 8.85 4.92 -10.69
N SER A 66 7.71 4.87 -11.37
CA SER A 66 6.42 5.12 -10.73
C SER A 66 5.29 4.29 -11.31
N MET A 67 4.35 3.89 -10.46
CA MET A 67 3.11 3.25 -10.88
C MET A 67 1.91 3.78 -10.12
N LYS A 68 0.78 3.91 -10.80
CA LYS A 68 -0.49 4.25 -10.16
C LYS A 68 -1.07 3.04 -9.46
N LEU A 69 -1.64 3.28 -8.28
CA LEU A 69 -2.33 2.31 -7.45
C LEU A 69 -3.69 2.87 -7.07
N SER A 70 -4.69 1.98 -7.06
CA SER A 70 -5.98 2.29 -6.49
C SER A 70 -5.88 2.44 -4.97
N VAL A 71 -6.80 3.19 -4.37
CA VAL A 71 -6.89 3.33 -2.91
C VAL A 71 -6.99 1.96 -2.22
N ASP A 72 -7.77 1.05 -2.80
CA ASP A 72 -7.97 -0.30 -2.27
C ASP A 72 -6.68 -1.13 -2.31
N ASP A 73 -5.92 -1.05 -3.42
CA ASP A 73 -4.63 -1.75 -3.53
C ASP A 73 -3.60 -1.18 -2.55
N THR A 74 -3.53 0.14 -2.40
CA THR A 74 -2.66 0.78 -1.42
C THR A 74 -3.05 0.39 0.01
N LYS A 75 -4.34 0.35 0.34
CA LYS A 75 -4.82 -0.14 1.65
C LYS A 75 -4.39 -1.58 1.91
N ARG A 76 -4.48 -2.45 0.91
CA ARG A 76 -4.04 -3.85 1.03
C ARG A 76 -2.52 -3.94 1.27
N ILE A 77 -1.72 -3.16 0.55
CA ILE A 77 -0.26 -3.06 0.78
C ILE A 77 0.02 -2.63 2.21
N PHE A 78 -0.51 -1.49 2.66
CA PHE A 78 -0.27 -0.99 4.01
C PHE A 78 -0.77 -1.94 5.10
N SER A 79 -1.90 -2.63 4.88
CA SER A 79 -2.39 -3.67 5.80
C SER A 79 -1.40 -4.83 5.91
N SER A 80 -0.80 -5.28 4.80
CA SER A 80 0.22 -6.33 4.82
C SER A 80 1.53 -5.90 5.50
N ILE A 81 1.94 -4.64 5.31
CA ILE A 81 3.12 -4.08 5.98
C ILE A 81 2.87 -4.03 7.49
N LYS A 82 1.71 -3.52 7.90
CA LYS A 82 1.29 -3.48 9.30
C LYS A 82 1.28 -4.89 9.91
N GLN A 83 0.66 -5.85 9.23
CA GLN A 83 0.63 -7.25 9.66
C GLN A 83 2.04 -7.83 9.85
N ALA A 84 2.95 -7.59 8.90
CA ALA A 84 4.35 -8.02 9.04
C ALA A 84 5.02 -7.39 10.26
N CYS A 85 4.83 -6.08 10.47
CA CYS A 85 5.44 -5.35 11.57
C CYS A 85 4.92 -5.80 12.94
N ASP A 86 3.59 -5.93 13.07
CA ASP A 86 2.94 -6.37 14.31
C ASP A 86 3.33 -7.81 14.66
N GLY A 87 3.32 -8.70 13.67
CA GLY A 87 3.68 -10.12 13.83
C GLY A 87 5.18 -10.39 13.87
N ARG A 88 6.02 -9.39 13.56
CA ARG A 88 7.47 -9.54 13.36
C ARG A 88 7.81 -10.68 12.41
N ASP A 89 7.08 -10.78 11.30
CA ASP A 89 7.17 -11.89 10.34
C ASP A 89 7.41 -11.39 8.91
N ILE A 90 7.42 -12.32 7.95
CA ILE A 90 7.39 -12.06 6.52
C ILE A 90 5.94 -12.17 6.03
N VAL A 91 5.43 -11.10 5.45
CA VAL A 91 4.11 -11.12 4.80
C VAL A 91 4.25 -10.72 3.34
N GLY A 92 3.65 -11.52 2.47
CA GLY A 92 3.58 -11.28 1.03
C GLY A 92 2.14 -11.11 0.56
N ILE A 93 1.92 -10.23 -0.41
CA ILE A 93 0.63 -10.03 -1.08
C ILE A 93 0.82 -9.76 -2.57
N SER A 94 -0.25 -9.91 -3.34
CA SER A 94 -0.33 -9.45 -4.72
C SER A 94 -1.50 -8.48 -4.92
N VAL A 95 -1.23 -7.36 -5.58
CA VAL A 95 -2.20 -6.34 -5.98
C VAL A 95 -2.00 -5.99 -7.46
N GLY A 96 -2.97 -6.33 -8.30
CA GLY A 96 -2.80 -6.25 -9.76
C GLY A 96 -1.57 -7.03 -10.22
N GLU A 97 -0.65 -6.35 -10.90
CA GLU A 97 0.62 -6.88 -11.41
C GLU A 97 1.80 -6.74 -10.42
N LEU A 98 1.57 -6.12 -9.26
CA LEU A 98 2.57 -5.94 -8.23
C LEU A 98 2.51 -7.09 -7.22
N SER A 99 3.60 -7.81 -7.05
CA SER A 99 3.79 -8.69 -5.88
C SER A 99 4.72 -8.02 -4.88
N TRP A 100 4.27 -7.94 -3.63
CA TRP A 100 4.89 -7.17 -2.55
C TRP A 100 5.23 -8.11 -1.40
N THR A 101 6.38 -7.94 -0.77
CA THR A 101 6.80 -8.69 0.41
C THR A 101 7.47 -7.77 1.42
N THR A 102 7.04 -7.85 2.66
CA THR A 102 7.65 -7.15 3.80
C THR A 102 8.22 -8.18 4.76
N ASP A 103 9.53 -8.17 4.99
CA ASP A 103 10.22 -8.97 6.00
C ASP A 103 10.57 -8.07 7.18
N ALA A 104 9.77 -8.18 8.25
CA ALA A 104 9.88 -7.37 9.46
C ALA A 104 10.43 -8.14 10.67
N ARG A 105 10.94 -9.36 10.45
CA ARG A 105 11.58 -10.19 11.49
C ARG A 105 12.74 -9.45 12.15
N LEU A 106 12.92 -9.68 13.45
CA LEU A 106 14.09 -9.20 14.17
C LEU A 106 15.29 -10.07 13.78
N LYS A 107 16.19 -9.51 12.98
CA LYS A 107 17.46 -10.13 12.59
C LYS A 107 18.61 -9.51 13.37
N SER A 108 19.84 -9.67 12.88
CA SER A 108 21.04 -9.05 13.46
C SER A 108 20.96 -7.52 13.58
N ASN A 109 20.15 -6.85 12.75
CA ASN A 109 19.82 -5.44 12.92
C ASN A 109 18.30 -5.30 13.12
N PRO A 110 17.83 -5.03 14.35
CA PRO A 110 16.40 -4.95 14.66
C PRO A 110 15.72 -3.72 14.05
N GLU A 111 16.49 -2.68 13.73
CA GLU A 111 15.99 -1.40 13.20
C GLU A 111 15.67 -1.44 11.70
N LYS A 112 15.93 -2.57 11.03
CA LYS A 112 15.75 -2.70 9.58
C LYS A 112 14.54 -3.54 9.23
N ILE A 113 13.78 -3.06 8.25
CA ILE A 113 12.74 -3.81 7.55
C ILE A 113 13.17 -3.95 6.09
N THR A 114 13.04 -5.16 5.54
CA THR A 114 13.30 -5.37 4.11
C THR A 114 11.97 -5.39 3.37
N ILE A 115 11.85 -4.51 2.38
CA ILE A 115 10.71 -4.48 1.47
C ILE A 115 11.19 -4.95 0.10
N LYS A 116 10.44 -5.87 -0.50
CA LYS A 116 10.71 -6.36 -1.85
C LYS A 116 9.44 -6.26 -2.65
N PHE A 117 9.54 -5.86 -3.90
CA PHE A 117 8.44 -6.00 -4.83
C PHE A 117 8.93 -6.26 -6.24
N ASN A 118 8.06 -6.90 -7.02
CA ASN A 118 8.23 -7.13 -8.43
C ASN A 118 6.96 -6.73 -9.17
N GLY A 119 7.11 -6.24 -10.40
CA GLY A 119 5.99 -5.82 -11.24
C GLY A 119 6.44 -4.93 -12.40
N PRO A 120 5.58 -4.01 -12.86
CA PRO A 120 5.91 -3.07 -13.94
C PRO A 120 7.12 -2.17 -13.66
N LEU A 121 7.48 -1.99 -12.39
CA LEU A 121 8.68 -1.27 -11.94
C LEU A 121 9.91 -2.18 -11.83
N GLY A 122 9.90 -3.33 -12.50
CA GLY A 122 10.95 -4.34 -12.35
C GLY A 122 11.03 -4.91 -10.94
N ILE A 123 12.21 -5.40 -10.56
CA ILE A 123 12.48 -6.00 -9.25
C ILE A 123 13.15 -4.96 -8.37
N THR A 124 12.51 -4.61 -7.25
CA THR A 124 13.06 -3.70 -6.24
C THR A 124 13.25 -4.43 -4.92
N ARG A 125 14.36 -4.11 -4.25
CA ARG A 125 14.59 -4.46 -2.85
C ARG A 125 15.07 -3.23 -2.10
N GLU A 126 14.30 -2.83 -1.11
CA GLU A 126 14.59 -1.67 -0.27
C GLU A 126 14.82 -2.08 1.19
N ILE A 127 15.76 -1.41 1.85
CA ILE A 127 16.02 -1.55 3.28
C ILE A 127 15.58 -0.26 3.96
N ALA A 128 14.43 -0.31 4.61
CA ALA A 128 13.85 0.81 5.33
C ALA A 128 14.19 0.75 6.82
N LYS A 129 14.20 1.91 7.49
CA LYS A 129 14.22 1.96 8.95
C LYS A 129 12.84 1.59 9.49
N ARG A 130 12.82 0.83 10.59
CA ARG A 130 11.58 0.41 11.25
C ARG A 130 10.74 1.61 11.70
N GLU A 131 11.40 2.66 12.20
CA GLU A 131 10.76 3.91 12.60
C GLU A 131 10.05 4.60 11.42
N ASP A 132 10.71 4.71 10.27
CA ASP A 132 10.12 5.32 9.06
C ASP A 132 8.88 4.54 8.61
N VAL A 133 8.95 3.20 8.63
CA VAL A 133 7.82 2.33 8.29
C VAL A 133 6.68 2.46 9.32
N ALA A 134 6.99 2.54 10.62
CA ALA A 134 5.99 2.74 11.66
C ALA A 134 5.26 4.08 11.50
N ASN A 135 6.02 5.15 11.21
CA ASN A 135 5.48 6.47 10.93
C ASN A 135 4.59 6.45 9.67
N ALA A 136 5.01 5.77 8.62
CA ALA A 136 4.22 5.60 7.40
C ALA A 136 2.89 4.88 7.68
N ILE A 137 2.91 3.78 8.46
CA ILE A 137 1.71 3.05 8.87
C ILE A 137 0.79 3.98 9.68
N ALA A 138 1.32 4.71 10.65
CA ALA A 138 0.53 5.61 11.50
C ALA A 138 -0.13 6.72 10.68
N GLN A 139 0.64 7.40 9.81
CA GLN A 139 0.13 8.42 8.91
C GLN A 139 -0.97 7.87 7.99
N PHE A 140 -0.74 6.71 7.39
CA PHE A 140 -1.71 6.08 6.50
C PHE A 140 -2.97 5.64 7.26
N THR A 141 -2.81 5.09 8.47
CA THR A 141 -3.94 4.67 9.33
C THR A 141 -4.81 5.85 9.70
N TYR A 142 -4.21 6.95 10.15
CA TYR A 142 -4.91 8.17 10.53
C TYR A 142 -5.76 8.73 9.39
N ARG A 143 -5.21 8.73 8.16
CA ARG A 143 -5.86 9.34 6.99
C ARG A 143 -6.88 8.42 6.31
N PHE A 144 -6.61 7.12 6.24
CA PHE A 144 -7.37 6.21 5.38
C PHE A 144 -8.06 5.06 6.11
N GLY A 145 -7.84 4.92 7.42
CA GLY A 145 -8.42 3.88 8.27
C GLY A 145 -7.92 2.49 7.89
N LEU A 146 -6.73 2.12 8.38
CA LEU A 146 -6.32 0.71 8.40
C LEU A 146 -7.03 0.00 9.54
N ARG A 147 -7.53 -1.20 9.28
CA ARG A 147 -8.12 -2.09 10.28
C ARG A 147 -7.09 -3.05 10.80
#